data_AF-A0A9X2LWF6-F1
#
_entry.id   AF-A0A9X2LWF6-F1
#
_cell.length_a   1.000
_cell.length_b   1.000
_cell.length_c   1.000
_cell.angle_alpha   90.00
_cell.angle_beta   90.00
_cell.angle_gamma   90.00
#
_symmetry.space_group_name_H-M   'P 1'
#
loop_
_entity.id
_entity.type
_entity.pdbx_description
1 polymer ?
#
loop_
_entity_poly.entity_id
_entity_poly.type
_entity_poly.pdbx_seq_one_letter_code
_entity_poly.pdbx_strand_id
1 'polypeptide(L)'
;MSERNDLRPRLVEALGNASKTHPCTCGSTTWSTCYHQGAPSNDERRATAVLEAVDSYIDEEKRKTVDMAALLRDAERIPALTAKVERAEEQTEQARRIAVELENQVAQLTSTDPWQRAVDGLNALVDAGVGFWIESDGHISNPTGSEHIEYDRETERWQLVHDEEA
;
A
#
# COMPACT_ATOMS: atom_id res chain seq x y z
N MET A 1 27.98 6.88 35.19
CA MET A 1 29.04 6.12 35.90
C MET A 1 29.29 6.60 37.33
N SER A 2 29.17 7.91 37.64
CA SER A 2 29.42 8.42 39.01
C SER A 2 28.48 7.82 40.06
N GLU A 3 27.16 7.83 39.83
CA GLU A 3 26.17 7.39 40.83
C GLU A 3 26.23 5.89 41.17
N ARG A 4 26.55 5.02 40.19
CA ARG A 4 26.68 3.56 40.41
C ARG A 4 27.83 3.24 41.36
N ASN A 5 28.94 3.96 41.23
CA ASN A 5 30.11 3.78 42.09
C ASN A 5 29.83 4.27 43.52
N ASP A 6 28.94 5.25 43.68
CA ASP A 6 28.54 5.79 44.99
C ASP A 6 27.49 4.91 45.70
N LEU A 7 26.64 4.20 44.94
CA LEU A 7 25.59 3.33 45.48
C LEU A 7 26.12 1.97 45.96
N ARG A 8 27.14 1.43 45.29
CA ARG A 8 27.72 0.13 45.62
C ARG A 8 28.15 0.00 47.09
N PRO A 9 29.01 0.87 47.66
CA PRO A 9 29.44 0.72 49.05
C PRO A 9 28.27 0.83 50.04
N ARG A 10 27.28 1.68 49.76
CA ARG A 10 26.07 1.84 50.60
C ARG A 10 25.20 0.60 50.58
N LEU A 11 25.09 -0.07 49.43
CA LEU A 11 24.32 -1.30 49.29
C LEU A 11 25.00 -2.47 50.00
N VAL A 12 26.33 -2.56 49.92
CA VAL A 12 27.13 -3.54 50.67
C VAL A 12 26.97 -3.35 52.17
N GLU A 13 27.03 -2.10 52.65
CA GLU A 13 26.82 -1.77 54.07
C GLU A 13 25.40 -2.14 54.54
N ALA A 14 24.37 -1.80 53.76
CA ALA A 14 22.98 -2.11 54.08
C ALA A 14 22.73 -3.63 54.12
N LEU A 15 23.27 -4.39 53.16
CA LEU A 15 23.17 -5.85 53.14
C LEU A 15 23.92 -6.46 54.32
N GLY A 16 25.11 -5.97 54.65
CA GLY A 16 25.88 -6.40 55.81
C GLY A 16 25.16 -6.14 57.14
N ASN A 17 24.43 -5.02 57.25
CA ASN A 17 23.62 -4.71 58.42
C ASN A 17 22.37 -5.62 58.50
N ALA A 18 21.68 -5.86 57.39
CA ALA A 18 20.52 -6.76 57.32
C ALA A 18 20.89 -8.22 57.66
N SER A 19 22.08 -8.67 57.24
CA SER A 19 22.64 -9.99 57.54
C SER A 19 22.94 -10.18 59.04
N LYS A 20 23.15 -9.10 59.80
CA LYS A 20 23.36 -9.14 61.26
C LYS A 20 22.04 -9.18 62.05
N THR A 21 20.96 -8.64 61.49
CA THR A 21 19.66 -8.52 62.17
C THR A 21 18.73 -9.70 61.97
N HIS A 22 18.98 -10.56 60.97
CA HIS A 22 18.16 -11.74 60.70
C HIS A 22 18.97 -13.04 60.92
N PRO A 23 18.47 -13.99 61.75
CA PRO A 23 19.11 -15.29 61.92
C PRO A 23 19.05 -16.12 60.62
N CYS A 24 20.07 -16.93 60.38
CA CYS A 24 20.12 -17.84 59.23
C CYS A 24 19.12 -18.99 59.42
N THR A 25 18.44 -19.40 58.36
CA THR A 25 17.57 -20.59 58.36
C THR A 25 18.33 -21.89 58.62
N CYS A 26 19.66 -21.86 58.48
CA CYS A 26 20.58 -22.94 58.84
C CYS A 26 20.85 -23.09 60.35
N GLY A 27 20.25 -22.25 61.21
CA GLY A 27 20.44 -22.28 62.66
C GLY A 27 21.61 -21.46 63.19
N SER A 28 22.31 -20.68 62.36
CA SER A 28 23.31 -19.71 62.83
C SER A 28 22.64 -18.43 63.35
N THR A 29 23.19 -17.88 64.44
CA THR A 29 22.65 -16.69 65.12
C THR A 29 22.73 -15.41 64.28
N THR A 30 23.59 -15.38 63.27
CA THR A 30 23.69 -14.30 62.26
C THR A 30 24.11 -14.89 60.92
N TRP A 31 23.72 -14.28 59.80
CA TRP A 31 24.17 -14.70 58.46
C TRP A 31 25.70 -14.62 58.29
N SER A 32 26.36 -13.72 59.03
CA SER A 32 27.81 -13.51 58.97
C SER A 32 28.66 -14.71 59.43
N THR A 33 28.11 -15.62 60.24
CA THR A 33 28.81 -16.85 60.67
C THR A 33 28.53 -18.06 59.77
N CYS A 34 27.65 -17.92 58.76
CA CYS A 34 27.40 -18.97 57.77
C CYS A 34 28.50 -18.95 56.70
N TYR A 35 29.65 -19.53 57.04
CA TYR A 35 30.86 -19.58 56.21
C TYR A 35 30.71 -20.59 55.06
N HIS A 36 30.22 -20.15 53.90
CA HIS A 36 30.51 -20.84 52.65
C HIS A 36 31.87 -20.31 52.14
N GLN A 37 32.88 -21.18 52.18
CA GLN A 37 34.30 -20.86 52.05
C GLN A 37 34.68 -20.05 50.79
N GLY A 38 35.42 -18.95 50.98
CA GLY A 38 36.44 -18.48 50.02
C GLY A 38 36.04 -17.48 48.92
N ALA A 39 34.82 -16.97 48.87
CA ALA A 39 34.41 -15.94 47.91
C ALA A 39 34.42 -14.53 48.54
N PRO A 40 34.49 -13.42 47.77
CA PRO A 40 34.23 -12.06 48.29
C PRO A 40 32.97 -12.06 49.18
N SER A 41 32.92 -11.20 50.20
CA SER A 41 31.83 -11.19 51.18
C SER A 41 30.49 -11.32 50.46
N ASN A 42 29.63 -12.24 50.91
CA ASN A 42 28.37 -12.58 50.21
C ASN A 42 27.58 -11.31 49.83
N ASP A 43 27.65 -10.29 50.67
CA ASP A 43 27.03 -8.99 50.48
C ASP A 43 27.61 -8.17 49.30
N GLU A 44 28.91 -8.27 48.98
CA GLU A 44 29.53 -7.63 47.81
C GLU A 44 29.03 -8.23 46.49
N ARG A 45 28.90 -9.56 46.46
CA ARG A 45 28.33 -10.28 45.31
C ARG A 45 26.84 -9.97 45.14
N ARG A 46 26.10 -9.96 46.25
CA ARG A 46 24.68 -9.59 46.27
C ARG A 46 24.47 -8.15 45.82
N ALA A 47 25.29 -7.21 46.29
CA ALA A 47 25.24 -5.81 45.86
C ALA A 47 25.52 -5.66 44.36
N THR A 48 26.52 -6.38 43.84
CA THR A 48 26.82 -6.40 42.40
C THR A 48 25.65 -6.95 41.60
N ALA A 49 25.07 -8.08 42.01
CA ALA A 49 23.93 -8.71 41.33
C ALA A 49 22.68 -7.81 41.33
N VAL A 50 22.42 -7.10 42.43
CA VAL A 50 21.30 -6.13 42.51
C VAL A 50 21.52 -4.97 41.54
N LEU A 51 22.73 -4.40 41.50
CA LEU A 51 23.02 -3.29 40.58
C LEU A 51 22.94 -3.74 39.12
N GLU A 52 23.41 -4.94 38.78
CA GLU A 52 23.28 -5.52 37.44
C GLU A 52 21.81 -5.76 37.05
N ALA A 53 20.99 -6.24 37.98
CA ALA A 53 19.55 -6.42 37.75
C ALA A 53 18.83 -5.08 37.53
N VAL A 54 19.19 -4.05 38.30
CA VAL A 54 18.65 -2.69 38.13
C VAL A 54 19.07 -2.10 36.80
N ASP A 55 20.34 -2.22 36.40
CA ASP A 55 20.82 -1.75 35.10
C ASP A 55 20.10 -2.47 33.96
N SER A 56 19.94 -3.79 34.04
CA SER A 56 19.19 -4.58 33.06
C SER A 56 17.74 -4.11 32.94
N TYR A 57 17.08 -3.81 34.07
CA TYR A 57 15.72 -3.30 34.07
C TYR A 57 15.63 -1.91 33.43
N ILE A 58 16.56 -1.00 33.76
CA ILE A 58 16.62 0.35 33.17
C ILE A 58 16.84 0.25 31.65
N ASP A 59 17.73 -0.62 31.19
CA ASP A 59 18.00 -0.80 29.78
C ASP A 59 16.81 -1.42 29.02
N GLU A 60 16.04 -2.28 29.68
CA GLU A 60 14.76 -2.75 29.13
C GLU A 60 13.73 -1.62 28.98
N GLU A 61 13.56 -0.78 30.00
CA GLU A 61 12.64 0.36 29.94
C GLU A 61 13.08 1.40 28.90
N LYS A 62 14.38 1.62 28.75
CA LYS A 62 14.93 2.45 27.66
C LYS A 62 14.61 1.88 26.28
N ARG A 63 14.71 0.56 26.09
CA ARG A 63 14.32 -0.07 24.82
C ARG A 63 12.83 0.12 24.54
N LYS A 64 11.97 -0.14 25.53
CA LYS A 64 10.52 0.06 25.40
C LYS A 64 10.16 1.49 25.03
N THR A 65 10.83 2.49 25.61
CA THR A 65 10.58 3.90 25.29
C THR A 65 11.04 4.27 23.88
N VAL A 66 12.17 3.73 23.40
CA VAL A 66 12.60 3.89 22.00
C VAL A 66 11.61 3.26 21.04
N ASP A 67 11.12 2.04 21.34
CA ASP A 67 10.13 1.33 20.53
C ASP A 67 8.81 2.09 20.51
N MET A 68 8.34 2.59 21.66
CA MET A 68 7.14 3.43 21.75
C MET A 68 7.27 4.71 20.93
N ALA A 69 8.43 5.38 20.98
CA ALA A 69 8.68 6.56 20.18
C ALA A 69 8.70 6.25 18.67
N ALA A 70 9.14 5.05 18.26
CA ALA A 70 9.05 4.61 16.87
C ALA A 70 7.59 4.41 16.44
N LEU A 71 6.78 3.76 17.27
CA LEU A 71 5.35 3.56 17.01
C LEU A 71 4.61 4.89 16.88
N LEU A 72 4.92 5.89 17.71
CA LEU A 72 4.33 7.23 17.59
C LEU A 72 4.70 7.92 16.28
N ARG A 73 5.96 7.84 15.84
CA ARG A 73 6.38 8.37 14.53
C ARG A 73 5.65 7.69 13.38
N ASP A 74 5.42 6.38 13.45
CA ASP A 74 4.66 5.68 12.43
C ASP A 74 3.17 6.07 12.47
N ALA A 75 2.60 6.27 13.65
CA ALA A 75 1.24 6.76 13.82
C ALA A 75 1.05 8.16 13.20
N GLU A 76 2.03 9.06 13.32
CA GLU A 76 2.01 10.38 12.68
C GLU A 76 1.98 10.30 11.14
N ARG A 77 2.44 9.19 10.55
CA ARG A 77 2.41 8.98 9.09
C ARG A 77 1.07 8.45 8.60
N ILE A 78 0.22 7.91 9.48
CA ILE A 78 -1.07 7.31 9.11
C ILE A 78 -1.94 8.30 8.32
N PRO A 79 -2.18 9.54 8.75
CA PRO A 79 -3.06 10.47 8.02
C PRO A 79 -2.58 10.75 6.60
N ALA A 80 -1.25 10.89 6.41
CA ALA A 80 -0.67 11.13 5.09
C ALA A 80 -0.77 9.89 4.18
N LEU A 81 -0.70 8.68 4.74
CA LEU A 81 -0.91 7.44 4.01
C LEU A 81 -2.39 7.26 3.64
N THR A 82 -3.31 7.52 4.57
CA THR A 82 -4.76 7.50 4.32
C THR A 82 -5.12 8.44 3.17
N ALA A 83 -4.66 9.69 3.20
CA ALA A 83 -4.90 10.64 2.12
C ALA A 83 -4.25 10.24 0.77
N LYS A 84 -3.24 9.37 0.77
CA LYS A 84 -2.69 8.80 -0.48
C LYS A 84 -3.56 7.67 -1.00
N VAL A 85 -4.09 6.84 -0.12
CA VAL A 85 -5.02 5.74 -0.48
C VAL A 85 -6.30 6.32 -1.07
N GLU A 86 -6.91 7.31 -0.43
CA GLU A 86 -8.13 7.97 -0.93
C GLU A 86 -7.92 8.55 -2.34
N ARG A 87 -6.81 9.25 -2.58
CA ARG A 87 -6.47 9.77 -3.92
C ARG A 87 -6.27 8.66 -4.94
N ALA A 88 -5.66 7.54 -4.56
CA ALA A 88 -5.45 6.41 -5.46
C ALA A 88 -6.78 5.73 -5.81
N GLU A 89 -7.72 5.63 -4.86
CA GLU A 89 -9.07 5.12 -5.08
C GLU A 89 -9.86 6.02 -6.04
N GLU A 90 -9.82 7.35 -5.83
CA GLU A 90 -10.44 8.32 -6.74
C GLU A 90 -9.90 8.22 -8.17
N GLN A 91 -8.58 8.11 -8.32
CA GLN A 91 -7.94 7.93 -9.62
C GLN A 91 -8.36 6.62 -10.30
N THR A 92 -8.48 5.54 -9.53
CA THR A 92 -8.87 4.23 -10.04
C THR A 92 -10.33 4.25 -10.51
N GLU A 93 -11.22 4.87 -9.73
CA GLU A 93 -12.63 5.03 -10.09
C GLU A 93 -12.80 5.93 -11.33
N GLN A 94 -12.04 7.03 -11.42
CA GLN A 94 -12.03 7.88 -12.61
C GLN A 94 -11.55 7.10 -13.84
N ALA A 95 -10.47 6.34 -13.74
CA ALA A 95 -9.97 5.52 -14.84
C ALA A 95 -10.99 4.47 -15.28
N ARG A 96 -11.71 3.86 -14.33
CA ARG A 96 -12.77 2.89 -14.63
C ARG A 96 -13.92 3.53 -15.41
N ARG A 97 -14.35 4.74 -15.05
CA ARG A 97 -15.39 5.48 -15.79
C ARG A 97 -14.97 5.76 -17.23
N ILE A 98 -13.73 6.22 -17.41
CA ILE A 98 -13.17 6.48 -18.74
C ILE A 98 -13.11 5.19 -19.57
N ALA A 99 -12.70 4.08 -18.97
CA ALA A 99 -12.65 2.79 -19.66
C ALA A 99 -14.04 2.36 -20.17
N VAL A 100 -15.07 2.46 -19.32
CA VAL A 100 -16.46 2.14 -19.72
C VAL A 100 -16.95 3.07 -20.84
N GLU A 101 -16.63 4.36 -20.75
CA GLU A 101 -17.01 5.32 -21.80
C GLU A 101 -16.33 4.99 -23.14
N LEU A 102 -15.04 4.66 -23.12
CA LEU A 102 -14.29 4.24 -24.30
C LEU A 102 -14.83 2.92 -24.87
N GLU A 103 -15.13 1.93 -24.03
CA GLU A 103 -15.74 0.67 -24.45
C GLU A 103 -17.09 0.91 -25.15
N ASN A 104 -17.91 1.80 -24.61
CA ASN A 104 -19.19 2.17 -25.24
C ASN A 104 -18.99 2.87 -26.58
N GLN A 105 -18.01 3.78 -26.70
CA GLN A 105 -17.69 4.45 -27.97
C GLN A 105 -17.18 3.44 -29.01
N VAL A 106 -16.30 2.53 -28.62
CA VAL A 106 -15.80 1.47 -29.50
C VAL A 106 -16.94 0.55 -29.91
N ALA A 107 -17.80 0.14 -28.98
CA ALA A 107 -18.97 -0.68 -29.28
C ALA A 107 -19.86 0.01 -30.32
N GLN A 108 -20.16 1.30 -30.18
CA GLN A 108 -20.92 2.08 -31.16
C GLN A 108 -20.24 2.11 -32.54
N LEU A 109 -18.92 2.31 -32.59
CA LEU A 109 -18.16 2.29 -33.85
C LEU A 109 -18.14 0.92 -34.53
N THR A 110 -18.26 -0.15 -33.75
CA THR A 110 -18.24 -1.55 -34.24
C THR A 110 -19.63 -2.15 -34.44
N SER A 111 -20.68 -1.58 -33.85
CA SER A 111 -22.06 -2.07 -33.98
C SER A 111 -22.73 -1.64 -35.27
N THR A 112 -22.24 -0.58 -35.91
CA THR A 112 -22.70 -0.18 -37.24
C THR A 112 -22.04 -1.06 -38.29
N ASP A 113 -22.86 -1.69 -39.14
CA ASP A 113 -22.39 -2.49 -40.26
C ASP A 113 -21.31 -1.72 -41.06
N PRO A 114 -20.17 -2.34 -41.42
CA PRO A 114 -19.09 -1.65 -42.12
C PRO A 114 -19.52 -0.93 -43.40
N TRP A 115 -20.50 -1.47 -44.13
CA TRP A 115 -21.05 -0.83 -45.33
C TRP A 115 -21.89 0.38 -44.98
N GLN A 116 -22.75 0.28 -43.96
CA GLN A 116 -23.52 1.43 -43.49
C GLN A 116 -22.61 2.58 -43.02
N ARG A 117 -21.51 2.28 -42.31
CA ARG A 117 -20.53 3.33 -41.95
C ARG A 117 -19.87 3.99 -43.15
N ALA A 118 -19.60 3.21 -44.20
CA ALA A 118 -19.03 3.75 -45.43
C ALA A 118 -20.03 4.68 -46.14
N VAL A 119 -21.32 4.31 -46.17
CA VAL A 119 -22.41 5.17 -46.66
C VAL A 119 -22.51 6.46 -45.86
N ASP A 120 -22.52 6.36 -44.53
CA ASP A 120 -22.60 7.53 -43.64
C ASP A 120 -21.40 8.48 -43.86
N GLY A 121 -20.19 7.93 -44.02
CA GLY A 121 -18.99 8.71 -44.31
C GLY A 121 -19.04 9.42 -45.66
N LEU A 122 -19.52 8.75 -46.70
CA LEU A 122 -19.70 9.34 -48.04
C LEU A 122 -20.76 10.46 -48.02
N ASN A 123 -21.87 10.25 -47.31
CA ASN A 123 -22.91 11.28 -47.15
C ASN A 123 -22.42 12.47 -46.33
N ALA A 124 -21.56 12.27 -45.32
CA ALA A 124 -20.94 13.37 -44.58
C ALA A 124 -20.03 14.26 -45.46
N LEU A 125 -19.32 13.67 -46.44
CA LEU A 125 -18.54 14.44 -47.41
C LEU A 125 -19.44 15.30 -48.32
N VAL A 126 -20.59 14.75 -48.74
CA VAL A 126 -21.62 15.48 -49.50
C VAL A 126 -22.17 16.64 -48.66
N ASP A 127 -22.54 16.39 -47.40
CA ASP A 127 -23.08 17.42 -46.48
C ASP A 127 -22.04 18.52 -46.19
N ALA A 128 -20.75 18.18 -46.16
CA ALA A 128 -19.66 19.14 -46.01
C ALA A 128 -19.32 19.90 -47.32
N GLY A 129 -19.98 19.58 -48.44
CA GLY A 129 -19.71 20.17 -49.75
C GLY A 129 -18.34 19.82 -50.32
N VAL A 130 -17.73 18.73 -49.86
CA VAL A 130 -16.44 18.26 -50.36
C VAL A 130 -16.69 17.55 -51.69
N GLY A 131 -16.20 18.13 -52.79
CA GLY A 131 -16.26 17.48 -54.11
C GLY A 131 -15.24 16.34 -54.21
N PHE A 132 -15.70 15.15 -54.61
CA PHE A 132 -14.84 14.01 -54.93
C PHE A 132 -15.31 13.34 -56.22
N TRP A 133 -14.37 12.72 -56.93
CA TRP A 133 -14.63 12.06 -58.21
C TRP A 133 -14.93 10.58 -57.98
N ILE A 134 -15.98 10.09 -58.63
CA ILE A 134 -16.33 8.67 -58.66
C ILE A 134 -16.17 8.23 -60.11
N GLU A 135 -15.57 7.06 -60.34
CA GLU A 135 -15.45 6.48 -61.68
C GLU A 135 -16.83 6.17 -62.29
N SER A 136 -16.86 5.93 -63.60
CA SER A 136 -18.08 6.05 -64.43
C SER A 136 -19.23 5.12 -64.07
N ASP A 137 -18.98 4.03 -63.37
CA ASP A 137 -20.00 3.11 -62.89
C ASP A 137 -20.58 3.56 -61.54
N GLY A 138 -19.81 4.15 -60.64
CA GLY A 138 -20.32 4.70 -59.39
C GLY A 138 -20.72 3.68 -58.33
N HIS A 139 -20.37 2.40 -58.54
CA HIS A 139 -20.70 1.30 -57.64
C HIS A 139 -19.47 0.93 -56.80
N ILE A 140 -19.67 0.78 -55.50
CA ILE A 140 -18.66 0.18 -54.61
C ILE A 140 -19.24 -1.14 -54.11
N SER A 141 -18.78 -2.26 -54.66
CA SER A 141 -19.38 -3.57 -54.41
C SER A 141 -18.41 -4.52 -53.69
N ASN A 142 -18.95 -5.40 -52.85
CA ASN A 142 -18.21 -6.56 -52.36
C ASN A 142 -18.17 -7.64 -53.45
N PRO A 143 -17.01 -8.07 -53.97
CA PRO A 143 -16.96 -9.14 -54.97
C PRO A 143 -17.47 -10.49 -54.46
N THR A 144 -17.68 -10.64 -53.14
CA THR A 144 -18.12 -11.89 -52.49
C THR A 144 -19.41 -11.76 -51.68
N GLY A 145 -20.06 -10.59 -51.69
CA GLY A 145 -21.27 -10.33 -50.91
C GLY A 145 -22.41 -9.75 -51.75
N SER A 146 -23.61 -9.68 -51.19
CA SER A 146 -24.79 -9.06 -51.82
C SER A 146 -24.91 -7.56 -51.54
N GLU A 147 -24.00 -7.00 -50.75
CA GLU A 147 -24.01 -5.60 -50.35
C GLU A 147 -23.14 -4.76 -51.28
N HIS A 148 -23.69 -3.65 -51.75
CA HIS A 148 -22.97 -2.65 -52.52
C HIS A 148 -23.52 -1.24 -52.24
N ILE A 149 -22.70 -0.22 -52.49
CA ILE A 149 -23.04 1.19 -52.30
C ILE A 149 -23.25 1.82 -53.67
N GLU A 150 -24.37 2.51 -53.83
CA GLU A 150 -24.71 3.25 -55.04
C GLU A 150 -24.96 4.73 -54.73
N TYR A 151 -24.65 5.60 -55.70
CA TYR A 151 -25.02 7.00 -55.63
C TYR A 151 -26.37 7.23 -56.30
N ASP A 152 -27.39 7.53 -55.50
CA ASP A 152 -28.69 7.92 -56.00
C ASP A 152 -28.65 9.39 -56.47
N ARG A 153 -28.80 9.57 -57.78
CA ARG A 153 -28.79 10.89 -58.43
C ARG A 153 -30.05 11.70 -58.20
N GLU A 154 -31.17 11.06 -57.84
CA GLU A 154 -32.42 11.77 -57.56
C GLU A 154 -32.36 12.41 -56.17
N THR A 155 -31.84 11.68 -55.18
CA THR A 155 -31.71 12.18 -53.81
C THR A 155 -30.38 12.86 -53.53
N GLU A 156 -29.42 12.78 -54.45
CA GLU A 156 -28.03 13.25 -54.26
C GLU A 156 -27.40 12.66 -52.99
N ARG A 157 -27.65 11.36 -52.74
CA ARG A 157 -27.20 10.65 -51.54
C ARG A 157 -26.68 9.26 -51.89
N TRP A 158 -25.69 8.81 -51.12
CA TRP A 158 -25.21 7.44 -51.14
C TRP A 158 -26.15 6.53 -50.37
N GLN A 159 -26.40 5.35 -50.91
CA GLN A 159 -27.29 4.35 -50.33
C GLN A 159 -26.61 2.98 -50.28
N LEU A 160 -26.89 2.24 -49.21
CA LEU A 160 -26.54 0.82 -49.11
C LEU A 160 -27.65 0.02 -49.78
N VAL A 161 -27.29 -0.77 -50.78
CA VAL A 161 -28.20 -1.61 -51.55
C VAL A 161 -27.82 -3.08 -51.31
N HIS A 162 -28.84 -3.92 -51.21
CA HIS A 162 -28.71 -5.37 -51.11
C HIS A 162 -29.24 -5.99 -52.40
N ASP A 163 -28.37 -6.68 -53.13
CA ASP A 163 -28.79 -7.52 -54.25
C ASP A 163 -29.72 -8.62 -53.71
N GLU A 164 -30.96 -8.67 -54.20
CA GLU A 164 -31.84 -9.81 -53.94
C GLU A 164 -31.22 -11.06 -54.57
N GLU A 165 -30.95 -12.10 -53.76
CA GLU A 165 -30.54 -13.41 -54.26
C GLU A 165 -31.56 -13.90 -55.30
N ALA A 166 -31.16 -13.93 -56.57
CA ALA A 166 -31.91 -14.55 -57.66
C ALA A 166 -31.71 -16.07 -57.70
#